data_AF-K0JKK3-F1
#
_entry.id   AF-K0JKK3-F1
#
_cell.length_a   1.000
_cell.length_b   1.000
_cell.length_c   1.000
_cell.angle_alpha   90.00
_cell.angle_beta   90.00
_cell.angle_gamma   90.00
#
_symmetry.space_group_name_H-M   'P 1'
#
loop_
_entity.id
_entity.type
_entity.pdbx_description
1 polymer ?
#
loop_
_entity_poly.entity_id
_entity_poly.type
_entity_poly.pdbx_seq_one_letter_code
_entity_poly.pdbx_strand_id
1 'polypeptide(L)'
;MKKRLILLFVLLFSSLLIAQPYGPGHGRGMRGGGRGMHRGTDKLGPDALRFLQMAGIVLTEEQTKKVYDIAIKFVQEEESIRLEIEKIDYSIREELIKDNPNRNMLKNLIKSKKDYEAERDYLKMVRDLDIINVLTPQQRSQLHNCKMR
;
A
#
# COMPACT_ATOMS: atom_id res chain seq x y z
N MET A 1 49.70 10.42 45.16
CA MET A 1 49.80 9.82 43.81
C MET A 1 48.66 8.83 43.51
N LYS A 2 47.39 9.26 43.54
CA LYS A 2 46.23 8.41 43.14
C LYS A 2 45.14 9.15 42.34
N LYS A 3 45.36 10.43 41.98
CA LYS A 3 44.40 11.25 41.22
C LYS A 3 44.86 11.66 39.82
N ARG A 4 46.01 11.14 39.35
CA ARG A 4 46.55 11.43 38.01
C ARG A 4 46.48 10.26 37.02
N LEU A 5 45.98 9.09 37.44
CA LEU A 5 45.81 7.94 36.56
C LEU A 5 44.44 7.90 35.84
N ILE A 6 43.47 8.69 36.29
CA ILE A 6 42.09 8.67 35.76
C ILE A 6 41.94 9.54 34.50
N LEU A 7 42.84 10.52 34.30
CA LEU A 7 42.81 11.43 33.16
C LEU A 7 43.37 10.85 31.84
N LEU A 8 43.99 9.67 31.88
CA LEU A 8 44.48 8.97 30.68
C LEU A 8 43.44 8.02 30.06
N PHE A 9 42.38 7.67 30.78
CA PHE A 9 41.35 6.75 30.28
C PHE A 9 40.28 7.46 29.43
N VAL A 10 40.15 8.78 29.54
CA VAL A 10 39.13 9.58 28.84
C VAL A 10 39.60 10.03 27.43
N LEU A 11 40.90 9.92 27.13
CA LEU A 11 41.48 10.32 25.83
C LEU A 11 41.70 9.17 24.83
N LEU A 12 41.38 7.92 25.20
CA LEU A 12 41.59 6.74 24.34
C LEU A 12 40.30 6.19 23.68
N PHE A 13 39.13 6.77 23.97
CA PHE A 13 37.85 6.35 23.36
C PHE A 13 37.36 7.27 22.23
N SER A 14 38.12 8.31 21.88
CA SER A 14 37.75 9.31 20.87
C SER A 14 38.34 9.05 19.48
N SER A 15 38.98 7.90 19.23
CA SER A 15 39.64 7.60 17.94
C SER A 15 39.17 6.31 17.26
N LEU A 16 38.02 5.75 17.64
CA LEU A 16 37.37 4.66 16.90
C LEU A 16 36.00 5.12 16.44
N LEU A 17 35.96 5.73 15.25
CA LEU A 17 34.96 5.55 14.19
C LEU A 17 35.22 6.59 13.09
N ILE A 18 36.38 6.46 12.43
CA ILE A 18 36.53 6.94 11.07
C ILE A 18 35.71 5.99 10.18
N ALA A 19 34.89 6.61 9.34
CA ALA A 19 34.21 6.10 8.15
C ALA A 19 34.63 4.71 7.65
N GLN A 20 33.65 3.84 7.42
CA GLN A 20 33.61 2.94 6.26
C GLN A 20 32.22 2.27 6.09
N PRO A 21 31.91 1.74 4.89
CA PRO A 21 30.95 2.27 3.93
C PRO A 21 29.60 1.54 3.97
N TYR A 22 28.66 2.02 3.16
CA TYR A 22 27.46 1.31 2.72
C TYR A 22 27.66 -0.22 2.68
N GLY A 23 27.04 -0.92 3.63
CA GLY A 23 26.98 -2.39 3.66
C GLY A 23 25.79 -2.90 2.84
N PRO A 24 25.90 -4.03 2.13
CA PRO A 24 24.88 -4.52 1.21
C PRO A 24 23.71 -5.14 1.98
N GLY A 25 22.52 -4.93 1.42
CA GLY A 25 21.24 -5.23 2.07
C GLY A 25 21.06 -6.68 2.49
N HIS A 26 20.26 -6.86 3.54
CA HIS A 26 19.60 -8.12 3.87
C HIS A 26 18.16 -7.81 4.33
N GLY A 27 17.20 -8.46 3.68
CA GLY A 27 16.03 -8.98 4.38
C GLY A 27 14.78 -8.11 4.40
N ARG A 28 13.84 -8.48 3.52
CA ARG A 28 12.41 -8.17 3.56
C ARG A 28 11.87 -8.07 5.00
N GLY A 29 11.37 -6.89 5.34
CA GLY A 29 10.30 -6.71 6.30
C GLY A 29 9.41 -5.62 5.76
N MET A 30 8.32 -5.98 5.07
CA MET A 30 7.22 -5.07 4.78
C MET A 30 6.69 -4.54 6.12
N ARG A 31 7.21 -3.38 6.54
CA ARG A 31 6.82 -2.73 7.78
C ARG A 31 6.60 -1.26 7.47
N GLY A 32 5.35 -0.85 7.64
CA GLY A 32 4.96 0.54 7.66
C GLY A 32 4.45 1.02 6.31
N GLY A 33 3.12 1.09 6.20
CA GLY A 33 2.45 2.01 5.28
C GLY A 33 2.92 3.43 5.55
N GLY A 34 3.99 3.82 4.88
CA GLY A 34 4.53 5.16 4.85
C GLY A 34 4.21 5.78 3.51
N ARG A 35 3.20 6.65 3.52
CA ARG A 35 2.97 7.78 2.59
C ARG A 35 3.78 7.75 1.28
N GLY A 36 3.29 6.99 0.31
CA GLY A 36 3.28 7.47 -1.07
C GLY A 36 2.10 8.42 -1.19
N MET A 37 2.32 9.70 -0.94
CA MET A 37 1.39 10.78 -1.30
C MET A 37 1.33 10.84 -2.83
N HIS A 38 0.63 9.91 -3.45
CA HIS A 38 -0.02 10.17 -4.72
C HIS A 38 -1.46 10.53 -4.36
N ARG A 39 -1.65 11.80 -3.99
CA ARG A 39 -2.90 12.49 -4.35
C ARG A 39 -2.91 12.60 -5.89
N GLY A 40 -3.00 11.45 -6.54
CA GLY A 40 -3.31 11.37 -7.94
C GLY A 40 -4.75 11.80 -8.05
N THR A 41 -4.97 12.88 -8.76
CA THR A 41 -6.26 13.31 -9.31
C THR A 41 -6.95 12.24 -10.15
N ASP A 42 -6.31 11.08 -10.34
CA ASP A 42 -6.87 9.89 -10.95
C ASP A 42 -7.82 9.24 -9.94
N LYS A 43 -9.06 9.73 -9.89
CA LYS A 43 -10.17 9.11 -9.16
C LYS A 43 -10.30 7.62 -9.46
N LEU A 44 -9.71 7.13 -10.56
CA LEU A 44 -9.71 5.75 -11.03
C LEU A 44 -8.56 4.89 -10.49
N GLY A 45 -7.64 5.44 -9.68
CA GLY A 45 -6.42 4.75 -9.24
C GLY A 45 -5.44 4.52 -10.40
N PRO A 46 -4.32 3.78 -10.19
CA PRO A 46 -3.44 3.38 -11.28
C PRO A 46 -4.23 2.49 -12.25
N ASP A 47 -4.78 3.13 -13.27
CA ASP A 47 -5.48 2.63 -14.45
C ASP A 47 -6.06 1.23 -14.29
N ALA A 48 -7.38 1.14 -14.10
CA ALA A 48 -8.13 -0.11 -14.29
C ALA A 48 -7.85 -0.77 -15.66
N LEU A 49 -7.28 -0.01 -16.61
CA LEU A 49 -6.86 -0.44 -17.94
C LEU A 49 -5.39 -0.87 -18.02
N ARG A 50 -4.56 -0.63 -17.00
CA ARG A 50 -3.11 -0.81 -17.07
C ARG A 50 -2.74 -2.26 -17.34
N PHE A 51 -3.46 -3.21 -16.74
CA PHE A 51 -3.21 -4.63 -16.98
C PHE A 51 -3.61 -5.06 -18.40
N LEU A 52 -4.63 -4.43 -19.00
CA LEU A 52 -5.02 -4.65 -20.40
C LEU A 52 -3.97 -4.07 -21.36
N GLN A 53 -3.49 -2.87 -21.08
CA GLN A 53 -2.41 -2.22 -21.82
C GLN A 53 -1.11 -3.05 -21.77
N MET A 54 -0.74 -3.54 -20.59
CA MET A 54 0.41 -4.43 -20.41
C MET A 54 0.26 -5.74 -21.19
N ALA A 55 -0.98 -6.22 -21.36
CA ALA A 55 -1.28 -7.39 -22.18
C ALA A 55 -1.34 -7.10 -23.69
N GLY A 56 -1.16 -5.84 -24.11
CA GLY A 56 -1.29 -5.42 -25.51
C GLY A 56 -2.72 -5.51 -26.05
N ILE A 57 -3.72 -5.46 -25.17
CA ILE A 57 -5.13 -5.56 -25.55
C ILE A 57 -5.63 -4.18 -25.96
N VAL A 58 -6.05 -4.06 -27.23
CA VAL A 58 -6.75 -2.88 -27.75
C VAL A 58 -8.25 -3.10 -27.59
N LEU A 59 -8.92 -2.17 -26.93
CA LEU A 59 -10.38 -2.18 -26.73
C LEU A 59 -11.08 -1.44 -27.87
N THR A 60 -12.29 -1.88 -28.22
CA THR A 60 -13.19 -1.07 -29.05
C THR A 60 -13.73 0.12 -28.24
N GLU A 61 -14.33 1.09 -28.91
CA GLU A 61 -14.98 2.24 -28.24
C GLU A 61 -16.08 1.79 -27.28
N GLU A 62 -16.93 0.83 -27.70
CA GLU A 62 -17.98 0.27 -26.84
C GLU A 62 -17.42 -0.45 -25.62
N GLN A 63 -16.35 -1.24 -25.78
CA GLN A 63 -15.68 -1.92 -24.67
C GLN A 63 -15.07 -0.90 -23.71
N THR A 64 -14.41 0.12 -24.24
CA THR A 64 -13.80 1.20 -23.48
C THR A 64 -14.83 1.89 -22.60
N LYS A 65 -15.99 2.26 -23.16
CA LYS A 65 -17.09 2.87 -22.41
C LYS A 65 -17.57 1.98 -21.26
N LYS A 66 -17.80 0.68 -21.53
CA LYS A 66 -18.22 -0.27 -20.48
C LYS A 66 -17.20 -0.38 -19.35
N VAL A 67 -15.91 -0.41 -19.68
CA VAL A 67 -14.85 -0.46 -18.66
C VAL A 67 -14.81 0.82 -17.83
N TYR A 68 -15.00 1.99 -18.44
CA TYR A 68 -15.12 3.24 -17.69
C TYR A 68 -16.32 3.25 -16.75
N ASP A 69 -17.49 2.77 -17.21
CA ASP A 69 -18.68 2.68 -16.36
C ASP A 69 -18.46 1.77 -15.15
N ILE A 70 -17.82 0.60 -15.36
CA ILE A 70 -17.41 -0.31 -14.27
C ILE A 70 -16.46 0.38 -13.30
N ALA A 71 -15.46 1.10 -13.82
CA ALA A 71 -14.46 1.76 -13.00
C ALA A 71 -15.08 2.92 -12.18
N ILE A 72 -15.98 3.71 -12.76
CA ILE A 72 -16.72 4.76 -12.05
C ILE A 72 -17.56 4.16 -10.93
N LYS A 73 -18.29 3.08 -11.20
CA LYS A 73 -19.08 2.37 -10.19
C LYS A 73 -18.22 1.89 -9.03
N PHE A 74 -17.09 1.25 -9.33
CA PHE A 74 -16.13 0.81 -8.31
C PHE A 74 -15.67 1.98 -7.43
N VAL A 75 -15.32 3.13 -8.02
CA VAL A 75 -14.87 4.30 -7.26
C VAL A 75 -15.96 4.82 -6.33
N GLN A 76 -17.22 4.83 -6.78
CA GLN A 76 -18.35 5.25 -5.95
C GLN A 76 -18.58 4.31 -4.77
N GLU A 77 -18.46 3.00 -4.99
CA GLU A 77 -18.64 1.98 -3.94
C GLU A 77 -17.46 1.97 -2.95
N GLU A 78 -16.22 2.06 -3.46
CA GLU A 78 -14.98 2.05 -2.68
C GLU A 78 -14.83 3.27 -1.77
N GLU A 79 -15.41 4.42 -2.15
CA GLU A 79 -15.29 5.68 -1.42
C GLU A 79 -15.69 5.53 0.07
N SER A 80 -16.82 4.87 0.33
CA SER A 80 -17.33 4.67 1.68
C SER A 80 -16.36 3.85 2.55
N ILE A 81 -15.78 2.78 1.99
CA ILE A 81 -14.82 1.92 2.66
C ILE A 81 -13.51 2.67 2.92
N ARG A 82 -13.05 3.47 1.95
CA ARG A 82 -11.86 4.31 2.12
C ARG A 82 -12.03 5.28 3.28
N LEU A 83 -13.17 5.95 3.37
CA LEU A 83 -13.46 6.90 4.45
C LEU A 83 -13.48 6.22 5.83
N GLU A 84 -14.06 5.02 5.94
CA GLU A 84 -14.03 4.28 7.21
C GLU A 84 -12.62 3.82 7.60
N ILE A 85 -11.78 3.40 6.64
CA ILE A 85 -10.36 3.11 6.90
C ILE A 85 -9.63 4.35 7.42
N GLU A 86 -9.83 5.52 6.79
CA GLU A 86 -9.19 6.78 7.20
C GLU A 86 -9.62 7.22 8.60
N LYS A 87 -10.90 7.05 8.93
CA LYS A 87 -11.45 7.32 10.26
C LYS A 87 -10.87 6.39 11.33
N ILE A 88 -10.66 5.11 11.01
CA ILE A 88 -9.98 4.19 11.91
C ILE A 88 -8.51 4.59 12.08
N ASP A 89 -7.82 4.97 11.02
CA ASP A 89 -6.44 5.45 11.09
C ASP A 89 -6.29 6.73 11.92
N TYR A 90 -7.28 7.62 11.87
CA TYR A 90 -7.36 8.75 12.78
C TYR A 90 -7.55 8.28 14.23
N SER A 91 -8.49 7.39 14.48
CA SER A 91 -8.76 6.84 15.82
C SER A 91 -7.56 6.12 16.44
N ILE A 92 -6.78 5.39 15.63
CA ILE A 92 -5.53 4.76 16.06
C ILE A 92 -4.50 5.82 16.47
N ARG A 93 -4.35 6.89 15.67
CA ARG A 93 -3.42 7.99 15.99
C ARG A 93 -3.81 8.70 17.29
N GLU A 94 -5.10 8.99 17.47
CA GLU A 94 -5.63 9.61 18.69
C GLU A 94 -5.40 8.73 19.92
N GLU A 95 -5.52 7.41 19.81
CA GLU A 95 -5.26 6.50 20.93
C GLU A 95 -3.76 6.44 21.29
N LEU A 96 -2.88 6.49 20.29
CA LEU A 96 -1.43 6.39 20.49
C LEU A 96 -0.82 7.63 21.17
N ILE A 97 -1.45 8.80 21.08
CA ILE A 97 -0.94 10.05 21.68
C ILE A 97 -1.40 10.27 23.13
N LYS A 98 -2.24 9.38 23.67
CA LYS A 98 -2.71 9.47 25.07
C LYS A 98 -1.59 9.14 26.04
N ASP A 99 -1.66 9.70 27.26
CA ASP A 99 -0.72 9.38 28.34
C ASP A 99 -0.75 7.90 28.74
N ASN A 100 -1.91 7.25 28.61
CA ASN A 100 -2.09 5.81 28.85
C ASN A 100 -2.87 5.14 27.71
N PRO A 101 -2.20 4.74 26.61
CA PRO A 101 -2.85 4.10 25.47
C PRO A 101 -3.45 2.73 25.80
N ASN A 102 -4.70 2.54 25.38
CA ASN A 102 -5.45 1.30 25.54
C ASN A 102 -5.12 0.30 24.43
N ARG A 103 -4.31 -0.71 24.78
CA ARG A 103 -3.90 -1.80 23.87
C ARG A 103 -5.06 -2.62 23.32
N ASN A 104 -6.12 -2.83 24.10
CA ASN A 104 -7.29 -3.59 23.65
C ASN A 104 -8.09 -2.80 22.61
N MET A 105 -8.24 -1.49 22.82
CA MET A 105 -8.86 -0.60 21.82
C MET A 105 -8.05 -0.59 20.51
N LEU A 106 -6.72 -0.43 20.58
CA LEU A 106 -5.86 -0.50 19.40
C LEU A 106 -5.99 -1.82 18.64
N LYS A 107 -6.03 -2.96 19.36
CA LYS A 107 -6.23 -4.28 18.76
C LYS A 107 -7.57 -4.37 18.02
N ASN A 108 -8.64 -3.82 18.59
CA ASN A 108 -9.97 -3.83 17.97
C ASN A 108 -10.03 -2.90 16.75
N LEU A 109 -9.43 -1.72 16.82
CA LEU A 109 -9.31 -0.79 15.69
C LEU A 109 -8.55 -1.44 14.52
N ILE A 110 -7.44 -2.13 14.80
CA ILE A 110 -6.67 -2.85 13.76
C ILE A 110 -7.51 -3.95 13.11
N LYS A 111 -8.27 -4.73 13.90
CA LYS A 111 -9.16 -5.76 13.34
C LYS A 111 -10.22 -5.15 12.43
N SER A 112 -10.93 -4.13 12.91
CA SER A 112 -11.96 -3.46 12.11
C SER A 112 -11.39 -2.85 10.83
N LYS A 113 -10.20 -2.25 10.89
CA LYS A 113 -9.51 -1.76 9.69
C LYS A 113 -9.24 -2.89 8.70
N LYS A 114 -8.80 -4.06 9.17
CA LYS A 114 -8.52 -5.21 8.32
C LYS A 114 -9.77 -5.76 7.63
N ASP A 115 -10.92 -5.70 8.30
CA ASP A 115 -12.20 -6.10 7.71
C ASP A 115 -12.56 -5.20 6.51
N TYR A 116 -12.46 -3.88 6.67
CA TYR A 116 -12.66 -2.94 5.56
C TYR A 116 -11.61 -3.06 4.44
N GLU A 117 -10.35 -3.30 4.79
CA GLU A 117 -9.31 -3.56 3.78
C GLU A 117 -9.63 -4.81 2.95
N ALA A 118 -10.12 -5.87 3.60
CA ALA A 118 -10.54 -7.09 2.91
C ALA A 118 -11.75 -6.85 2.00
N GLU A 119 -12.74 -6.09 2.45
CA GLU A 119 -13.91 -5.72 1.65
C GLU A 119 -13.50 -4.91 0.41
N ARG A 120 -12.61 -3.93 0.57
CA ARG A 120 -12.05 -3.16 -0.55
C ARG A 120 -11.31 -4.06 -1.54
N ASP A 121 -10.52 -5.02 -1.05
CA ASP A 121 -9.79 -5.94 -1.91
C ASP A 121 -10.74 -6.87 -2.67
N TYR A 122 -11.83 -7.32 -2.05
CA TYR A 122 -12.91 -8.03 -2.73
C TYR A 122 -13.54 -7.17 -3.84
N LEU A 123 -13.88 -5.90 -3.58
CA LEU A 123 -14.43 -5.01 -4.60
C LEU A 123 -13.49 -4.85 -5.80
N LYS A 124 -12.17 -4.76 -5.58
CA LYS A 124 -11.19 -4.72 -6.67
C LYS A 124 -11.24 -5.98 -7.51
N MET A 125 -11.33 -7.16 -6.88
CA MET A 125 -11.44 -8.44 -7.59
C MET A 125 -12.73 -8.50 -8.42
N VAL A 126 -13.85 -8.06 -7.88
CA VAL A 126 -15.13 -7.99 -8.61
C VAL A 126 -15.01 -7.08 -9.82
N ARG A 127 -14.49 -5.85 -9.65
CA ARG A 127 -14.23 -4.92 -10.74
C ARG A 127 -13.35 -5.55 -11.83
N ASP A 128 -12.26 -6.21 -11.45
CA ASP A 128 -11.35 -6.82 -12.42
C ASP A 128 -12.04 -7.96 -13.20
N LEU A 129 -12.88 -8.76 -12.55
CA LEU A 129 -13.69 -9.78 -13.21
C LEU A 129 -14.72 -9.17 -14.17
N ASP A 130 -15.39 -8.10 -13.77
CA ASP A 130 -16.34 -7.38 -14.61
C ASP A 130 -15.66 -6.80 -15.86
N ILE A 131 -14.45 -6.25 -15.73
CA ILE A 131 -13.64 -5.78 -16.87
C ILE A 131 -13.27 -6.94 -17.79
N ILE A 132 -12.85 -8.09 -17.24
CA ILE A 132 -12.53 -9.29 -18.04
C ILE A 132 -13.76 -9.78 -18.82
N ASN A 133 -14.96 -9.62 -18.27
CA ASN A 133 -16.21 -10.02 -18.93
C ASN A 133 -16.59 -9.12 -20.13
N VAL A 134 -16.04 -7.91 -20.22
CA VAL A 134 -16.20 -7.02 -21.40
C VAL A 134 -15.36 -7.49 -22.59
N LEU A 135 -14.31 -8.27 -22.35
CA LEU A 135 -13.36 -8.71 -23.38
C LEU A 135 -13.93 -9.83 -24.26
N THR A 136 -13.48 -9.85 -25.52
CA THR A 136 -13.74 -10.97 -26.44
C THR A 136 -13.00 -12.25 -25.98
N PRO A 137 -13.42 -13.45 -26.41
CA PRO A 137 -12.68 -14.68 -26.13
C PRO A 137 -11.19 -14.62 -26.53
N GLN A 138 -10.89 -13.98 -27.67
CA GLN A 138 -9.53 -13.80 -28.17
C GLN A 138 -8.71 -12.89 -27.24
N GLN A 139 -9.26 -11.74 -26.83
CA GLN A 139 -8.62 -10.83 -25.88
C GLN A 139 -8.41 -11.50 -24.51
N ARG A 140 -9.35 -12.32 -24.03
CA ARG A 140 -9.19 -13.09 -22.78
C ARG A 140 -8.06 -14.11 -22.88
N SER A 141 -7.93 -14.80 -24.01
CA SER A 141 -6.82 -15.73 -24.26
C SER A 141 -5.47 -14.99 -24.27
N GLN A 142 -5.41 -13.83 -24.91
CA GLN A 142 -4.23 -12.96 -24.88
C GLN A 142 -3.86 -12.52 -23.46
N LEU A 143 -4.84 -12.11 -22.65
CA LEU A 143 -4.63 -11.73 -21.26
C LEU A 143 -4.06 -12.89 -20.42
N HIS A 144 -4.61 -14.09 -20.58
CA HIS A 144 -4.17 -15.29 -19.87
C HIS A 144 -2.69 -15.62 -20.19
N ASN A 145 -2.32 -15.57 -21.47
CA ASN A 145 -0.96 -15.88 -21.90
C ASN A 145 0.06 -14.84 -21.43
N CYS A 146 -0.36 -13.59 -21.23
CA CYS A 146 0.51 -12.54 -20.71
C CYS A 146 0.79 -12.67 -19.20
N LYS A 147 -0.10 -13.32 -18.43
CA LYS A 147 0.10 -13.61 -17.00
C LYS A 147 1.05 -14.79 -16.72
N MET A 148 1.32 -15.62 -17.74
CA MET A 148 2.18 -16.83 -17.65
C MET A 148 3.63 -16.57 -18.09
N ARG A 149 4.00 -15.31 -18.35
CA ARG A 149 5.37 -14.86 -18.61
C ARG A 149 5.90 -14.08 -17.41
#